data_AF-D6GT72-F1
#
_entry.id   AF-D6GT72-F1
#
_cell.length_a   1.000
_cell.length_b   1.000
_cell.length_c   1.000
_cell.angle_alpha   90.00
_cell.angle_beta   90.00
_cell.angle_gamma   90.00
#
_symmetry.space_group_name_H-M   'P 1'
#
loop_
_entity.id
_entity.type
_entity.pdbx_description
1 polymer ?
#
loop_
_entity_poly.entity_id
_entity_poly.type
_entity_poly.pdbx_seq_one_letter_code
_entity_poly.pdbx_strand_id
1 'polypeptide(L)'
;MIYVLKNKEMPWTSYGEVLWQGIYYFDKKRKEHCLLRTAPFCPEIYRTQYDKERPVIIVREHVKERMENCFSNLNFAEVRKERIVNLDWTTWDLSADEPKIYPSGDMDAEEYITCRKHNEHLSQTLGNLYALIPEKEGYAYYDENEQKEKLVKSTLSTKDIFIVDSLKNQEIYVSEKIKSFLEVNFLNEIYLELAILGEPENPEEVRERILSRELLKEKSERMSVKDWQKWHRLKNKAQKLVEGIEDLKSENAKMRRKEKILLLLNEANEIYPLNTEKWMIGFWGEL
;
A
#
# COMPACT_ATOMS: atom_id res chain seq x y z
N MET A 1 -1.85 -25.74 0.83
CA MET A 1 -2.57 -24.64 1.50
C MET A 1 -1.97 -23.32 1.01
N ILE A 2 -2.55 -22.18 1.40
CA ILE A 2 -2.10 -20.84 0.99
C ILE A 2 -1.87 -20.03 2.26
N TYR A 3 -0.80 -19.25 2.28
CA TYR A 3 -0.37 -18.49 3.43
C TYR A 3 -0.09 -17.05 3.08
N VAL A 4 -0.29 -16.15 4.03
CA VAL A 4 0.08 -14.74 3.93
C VAL A 4 1.46 -14.56 4.53
N LEU A 5 2.38 -13.99 3.76
CA LEU A 5 3.73 -13.65 4.21
C LEU A 5 3.72 -12.40 5.08
N LYS A 6 4.22 -12.50 6.31
CA LYS A 6 4.39 -11.40 7.26
C LYS A 6 5.87 -11.19 7.58
N ASN A 7 6.26 -9.95 7.84
CA ASN A 7 7.57 -9.66 8.43
C ASN A 7 7.56 -10.09 9.89
N LYS A 8 8.73 -10.39 10.46
CA LYS A 8 8.91 -10.46 11.90
C LYS A 8 8.24 -9.25 12.59
N GLU A 9 7.49 -9.53 13.65
CA GLU A 9 6.94 -8.48 14.49
C GLU A 9 8.07 -7.76 15.21
N MET A 10 8.07 -6.44 15.07
CA MET A 10 9.03 -5.58 15.73
C MET A 10 8.35 -4.82 16.87
N PRO A 11 9.06 -4.55 17.98
CA PRO A 11 8.55 -3.66 19.01
C PRO A 11 8.38 -2.25 18.47
N TRP A 12 7.70 -1.38 19.23
CA TRP A 12 7.56 0.04 18.92
C TRP A 12 6.81 0.35 17.62
N THR A 13 5.92 -0.55 17.20
CA THR A 13 4.98 -0.33 16.08
C THR A 13 5.69 0.14 14.81
N SER A 14 5.30 1.28 14.24
CA SER A 14 5.86 1.83 13.00
C SER A 14 7.36 2.14 13.11
N TYR A 15 7.86 2.50 14.30
CA TYR A 15 9.29 2.74 14.51
C TYR A 15 10.10 1.47 14.28
N GLY A 16 9.68 0.35 14.87
CA GLY A 16 10.35 -0.94 14.66
C GLY A 16 10.22 -1.44 13.23
N GLU A 17 9.06 -1.27 12.62
CA GLU A 17 8.83 -1.61 11.21
C GLU A 17 9.80 -0.87 10.29
N VAL A 18 9.93 0.46 10.41
CA VAL A 18 10.87 1.25 9.60
C VAL A 18 12.32 0.80 9.80
N LEU A 19 12.72 0.51 11.03
CA LEU A 19 14.08 0.04 11.32
C LEU A 19 14.36 -1.32 10.66
N TRP A 20 13.35 -2.20 10.61
CA TRP A 20 13.48 -3.54 10.03
C TRP A 20 13.49 -3.55 8.49
N GLN A 21 12.41 -3.11 7.86
CA GLN A 21 12.20 -3.18 6.40
C GLN A 21 12.65 -1.93 5.63
N GLY A 22 12.82 -0.80 6.32
CA GLY A 22 13.01 0.48 5.65
C GLY A 22 11.79 0.94 4.87
N ILE A 23 12.00 1.87 3.94
CA ILE A 23 10.99 2.49 3.09
C ILE A 23 11.26 2.08 1.65
N TYR A 24 10.34 1.30 1.09
CA TYR A 24 10.35 0.88 -0.30
C TYR A 24 9.29 1.63 -1.10
N TYR A 25 9.62 1.97 -2.34
CA TYR A 25 8.66 2.46 -3.32
C TYR A 25 9.10 2.15 -4.75
N PHE A 26 8.14 2.06 -5.68
CA PHE A 26 8.43 1.95 -7.10
C PHE A 26 8.45 3.33 -7.78
N ASP A 27 9.60 3.75 -8.31
CA ASP A 27 9.72 4.98 -9.11
C ASP A 27 9.09 4.74 -10.50
N LYS A 28 7.83 5.15 -10.65
CA LYS A 28 7.07 5.00 -11.91
C LYS A 28 7.74 5.70 -13.11
N LYS A 29 8.50 6.78 -12.90
CA LYS A 29 9.14 7.55 -13.99
C LYS A 29 10.36 6.81 -14.52
N ARG A 30 11.20 6.29 -13.62
CA ARG A 30 12.41 5.54 -13.99
C ARG A 30 12.16 4.05 -14.20
N LYS A 31 11.01 3.55 -13.74
CA LYS A 31 10.65 2.13 -13.68
C LYS A 31 11.63 1.33 -12.82
N GLU A 32 12.00 1.89 -11.68
CA GLU A 32 13.01 1.33 -10.77
C GLU A 32 12.44 1.05 -9.39
N HIS A 33 12.89 -0.06 -8.79
CA HIS A 33 12.61 -0.39 -7.38
C HIS A 33 13.57 0.40 -6.50
N CYS A 34 13.04 1.26 -5.62
CA CYS A 34 13.85 2.14 -4.78
C CYS A 34 13.71 1.79 -3.30
N LEU A 35 14.83 1.87 -2.58
CA LEU A 35 14.88 1.55 -1.15
C LEU A 35 15.66 2.61 -0.37
N LEU A 36 15.06 3.02 0.75
CA LEU A 36 15.69 3.80 1.78
C LEU A 36 15.71 2.95 3.06
N ARG A 37 16.87 2.73 3.69
CA ARG A 37 16.96 1.91 4.92
C ARG A 37 18.11 2.31 5.84
N THR A 38 18.04 1.79 7.06
CA THR A 38 19.15 1.80 8.02
C THR A 38 20.17 0.69 7.69
N ALA A 39 21.40 0.90 8.17
CA ALA A 39 22.55 0.01 8.08
C ALA A 39 23.42 0.19 9.34
N PRO A 40 24.26 -0.79 9.74
CA PRO A 40 24.78 -1.91 8.95
C PRO A 40 23.83 -3.11 8.82
N PHE A 41 22.82 -3.22 9.68
CA PHE A 41 21.90 -4.34 9.65
C PHE A 41 20.95 -4.30 8.44
N CYS A 42 20.79 -5.45 7.80
CA CYS A 42 19.77 -5.72 6.78
C CYS A 42 19.28 -7.16 6.92
N PRO A 43 17.96 -7.41 7.04
CA PRO A 43 17.44 -8.77 6.98
C PRO A 43 17.84 -9.44 5.66
N GLU A 44 17.96 -10.76 5.69
CA GLU A 44 18.19 -11.59 4.51
C GLU A 44 16.98 -11.61 3.57
N ILE A 45 15.77 -11.57 4.13
CA ILE A 45 14.50 -11.52 3.43
C ILE A 45 13.45 -10.74 4.23
N TYR A 46 12.67 -9.89 3.56
CA TYR A 46 11.52 -9.21 4.18
C TYR A 46 10.51 -8.75 3.12
N ARG A 47 9.23 -8.65 3.50
CA ARG A 47 8.20 -8.01 2.67
C ARG A 47 8.21 -6.50 2.85
N THR A 48 7.87 -5.77 1.80
CA THR A 48 7.66 -4.32 1.87
C THR A 48 6.23 -3.99 2.28
N GLN A 49 6.03 -2.98 3.11
CA GLN A 49 4.68 -2.54 3.55
C GLN A 49 4.31 -1.11 3.15
N TYR A 50 5.27 -0.32 2.65
CA TYR A 50 5.08 1.09 2.30
C TYR A 50 4.32 1.28 0.97
N ASP A 51 4.78 0.62 -0.09
CA ASP A 51 4.06 0.59 -1.36
C ASP A 51 2.99 -0.51 -1.35
N LYS A 52 1.85 -0.21 -0.71
CA LYS A 52 0.72 -1.15 -0.56
C LYS A 52 0.10 -1.59 -1.89
N GLU A 53 0.42 -0.92 -3.00
CA GLU A 53 -0.12 -1.24 -4.31
C GLU A 53 0.76 -2.20 -5.10
N ARG A 54 2.04 -2.31 -4.72
CA ARG A 54 3.05 -3.15 -5.37
C ARG A 54 3.97 -3.74 -4.31
N PRO A 55 3.44 -4.52 -3.36
CA PRO A 55 4.27 -5.13 -2.35
C PRO A 55 5.21 -6.13 -3.02
N VAL A 56 6.48 -6.05 -2.67
CA VAL A 56 7.52 -6.97 -3.12
C VAL A 56 8.18 -7.62 -1.91
N ILE A 57 8.95 -8.68 -2.16
CA ILE A 57 9.83 -9.27 -1.15
C ILE A 57 11.24 -8.81 -1.48
N ILE A 58 11.91 -8.12 -0.57
CA ILE A 58 13.31 -7.75 -0.72
C ILE A 58 14.16 -8.91 -0.19
N VAL A 59 15.16 -9.30 -0.96
CA VAL A 59 16.13 -10.35 -0.61
C VAL A 59 17.55 -9.88 -0.86
N ARG A 60 18.51 -10.45 -0.12
CA ARG A 60 19.92 -10.33 -0.47
C ARG A 60 20.29 -11.20 -1.66
N GLU A 61 21.38 -10.85 -2.34
CA GLU A 61 21.89 -11.54 -3.53
C GLU A 61 22.01 -13.06 -3.36
N HIS A 62 22.66 -13.54 -2.30
CA HIS A 62 22.80 -14.98 -2.07
C HIS A 62 21.46 -15.70 -1.78
N VAL A 63 20.48 -14.99 -1.21
CA VAL A 63 19.12 -15.52 -1.00
C VAL A 63 18.40 -15.64 -2.34
N LYS A 64 18.50 -14.63 -3.20
CA LYS A 64 18.00 -14.69 -4.59
C LYS A 64 18.55 -15.93 -5.30
N GLU A 65 19.87 -16.11 -5.32
CA GLU A 65 20.52 -17.25 -5.98
C GLU A 65 20.00 -18.58 -5.43
N ARG A 66 19.85 -18.68 -4.11
CA ARG A 66 19.29 -19.87 -3.47
C ARG A 66 17.85 -20.15 -3.88
N MET A 67 17.01 -19.11 -3.96
CA MET A 67 15.63 -19.24 -4.40
C MET A 67 15.52 -19.65 -5.87
N GLU A 68 16.33 -19.06 -6.75
CA GLU A 68 16.38 -19.42 -8.18
C GLU A 68 16.80 -20.88 -8.39
N ASN A 69 17.65 -21.44 -7.51
CA ASN A 69 18.04 -22.84 -7.54
C ASN A 69 16.93 -23.81 -7.08
N CYS A 70 15.98 -23.35 -6.26
CA CYS A 70 14.90 -24.18 -5.73
C CYS A 70 13.56 -24.01 -6.49
N PHE A 71 13.36 -22.86 -7.13
CA PHE A 71 12.10 -22.48 -7.73
C PHE A 71 12.31 -21.88 -9.12
N SER A 72 11.52 -22.37 -10.09
CA SER A 72 11.46 -21.79 -11.43
C SER A 72 10.51 -20.60 -11.49
N ASN A 73 10.72 -19.70 -12.45
CA ASN A 73 9.82 -18.58 -12.78
C ASN A 73 9.67 -17.51 -11.68
N LEU A 74 10.70 -17.31 -10.86
CA LEU A 74 10.77 -16.16 -9.97
C LEU A 74 11.22 -14.91 -10.73
N ASN A 75 10.56 -13.78 -10.49
CA ASN A 75 10.88 -12.51 -11.13
C ASN A 75 11.60 -11.58 -10.15
N PHE A 76 12.90 -11.37 -10.38
CA PHE A 76 13.72 -10.47 -9.57
C PHE A 76 14.11 -9.21 -10.34
N ALA A 77 14.04 -8.08 -9.67
CA ALA A 77 14.60 -6.81 -10.15
C ALA A 77 15.59 -6.26 -9.14
N GLU A 78 16.70 -5.70 -9.62
CA GLU A 78 17.68 -5.04 -8.74
C GLU A 78 17.07 -3.79 -8.09
N VAL A 79 17.39 -3.58 -6.82
CA VAL A 79 16.89 -2.46 -6.01
C VAL A 79 17.92 -1.36 -5.96
N ARG A 80 17.52 -0.16 -6.40
CA ARG A 80 18.30 1.06 -6.24
C ARG A 80 18.26 1.51 -4.78
N LYS A 81 19.40 1.39 -4.10
CA LYS A 81 19.62 1.91 -2.74
C LYS A 81 19.73 3.44 -2.77
N GLU A 82 18.59 4.12 -2.77
CA GLU A 82 18.55 5.57 -2.81
C GLU A 82 19.13 6.21 -1.55
N ARG A 83 18.83 5.62 -0.39
CA ARG A 83 19.33 6.13 0.88
C ARG A 83 19.68 5.03 1.87
N ILE A 84 20.95 4.91 2.20
CA ILE A 84 21.43 4.03 3.26
C ILE A 84 21.98 4.89 4.38
N VAL A 85 21.45 4.76 5.59
CA VAL A 85 21.82 5.61 6.72
C VAL A 85 22.53 4.81 7.78
N ASN A 86 23.58 5.38 8.37
CA ASN A 86 24.27 4.74 9.48
C ASN A 86 23.45 4.89 10.77
N LEU A 87 22.76 3.81 11.15
CA LEU A 87 22.00 3.69 12.37
C LEU A 87 21.98 2.22 12.80
N ASP A 88 22.90 1.87 13.68
CA ASP A 88 22.98 0.52 14.23
C ASP A 88 22.01 0.34 15.42
N TRP A 89 20.74 0.13 15.08
CA TRP A 89 19.69 -0.10 16.04
C TRP A 89 19.70 -1.52 16.62
N THR A 90 20.49 -2.45 16.07
CA THR A 90 20.55 -3.83 16.58
C THR A 90 21.20 -3.94 17.96
N THR A 91 21.90 -2.89 18.38
CA THR A 91 22.46 -2.71 19.72
C THR A 91 21.44 -2.23 20.76
N TRP A 92 20.19 -1.97 20.35
CA TRP A 92 19.15 -1.45 21.23
C TRP A 92 18.42 -2.60 21.93
N ASP A 93 17.89 -2.30 23.12
CA ASP A 93 17.11 -3.27 23.88
C ASP A 93 15.70 -3.38 23.30
N LEU A 94 15.45 -4.44 22.52
CA LEU A 94 14.14 -4.69 21.90
C LEU A 94 13.03 -5.03 22.92
N SER A 95 13.38 -5.28 24.18
CA SER A 95 12.40 -5.53 25.26
C SER A 95 11.95 -4.26 25.98
N ALA A 96 12.58 -3.12 25.69
CA ALA A 96 12.19 -1.83 26.25
C ALA A 96 10.84 -1.37 25.67
N ASP A 97 10.08 -0.61 26.48
CA ASP A 97 8.80 -0.04 26.05
C ASP A 97 8.94 0.95 24.88
N GLU A 98 10.11 1.57 24.75
CA GLU A 98 10.41 2.61 23.75
C GLU A 98 11.76 2.39 23.05
N PRO A 99 11.93 2.85 21.81
CA PRO A 99 13.23 2.83 21.14
C PRO A 99 14.24 3.68 21.89
N LYS A 100 15.52 3.27 21.87
CA LYS A 100 16.61 4.00 22.53
C LYS A 100 16.72 5.46 22.09
N ILE A 101 16.41 5.73 20.82
CA ILE A 101 16.50 7.04 20.20
C ILE A 101 15.29 7.18 19.30
N TYR A 102 14.44 8.18 19.52
CA TYR A 102 13.41 8.57 18.56
C TYR A 102 14.00 9.35 17.37
N PRO A 103 13.35 9.34 16.19
CA PRO A 103 13.81 10.13 15.07
C PRO A 103 13.60 11.63 15.35
N SER A 104 14.40 12.47 14.68
CA SER A 104 14.37 13.92 14.88
C SER A 104 13.36 14.59 13.95
N GLY A 105 12.49 15.45 14.48
CA GLY A 105 11.50 16.18 13.68
C GLY A 105 10.11 16.06 14.31
N ASP A 106 9.12 15.74 13.48
CA ASP A 106 7.73 15.54 13.89
C ASP A 106 7.51 14.17 14.59
N MET A 107 8.61 13.45 14.88
CA MET A 107 8.65 12.11 15.46
C MET A 107 8.05 11.03 14.55
N ASP A 108 7.99 11.26 13.24
CA ASP A 108 7.53 10.26 12.28
C ASP A 108 8.59 9.16 12.11
N ALA A 109 8.17 7.90 12.09
CA ALA A 109 9.08 6.75 12.04
C ALA A 109 10.02 6.81 10.82
N GLU A 110 9.53 7.29 9.67
CA GLU A 110 10.32 7.43 8.44
C GLU A 110 11.54 8.36 8.61
N GLU A 111 11.49 9.29 9.56
CA GLU A 111 12.57 10.27 9.82
C GLU A 111 13.85 9.64 10.35
N TYR A 112 13.82 8.37 10.80
CA TYR A 112 15.05 7.60 11.02
C TYR A 112 15.94 7.57 9.78
N ILE A 113 15.34 7.67 8.59
CA ILE A 113 16.02 7.52 7.30
C ILE A 113 15.93 8.81 6.47
N THR A 114 14.76 9.44 6.37
CA THR A 114 14.51 10.57 5.45
C THR A 114 15.21 11.87 5.85
N CYS A 115 15.60 12.04 7.12
CA CYS A 115 16.34 13.23 7.60
C CYS A 115 17.87 13.05 7.62
N ARG A 116 18.37 11.82 7.39
CA ARG A 116 19.81 11.51 7.47
C ARG A 116 20.45 11.45 6.08
N LYS A 117 21.77 11.66 6.04
CA LYS A 117 22.56 11.60 4.80
C LYS A 117 22.80 10.15 4.36
N HIS A 118 22.80 9.94 3.04
CA HIS A 118 23.21 8.67 2.43
C HIS A 118 24.68 8.37 2.77
N ASN A 119 24.98 7.13 3.15
CA ASN A 119 26.32 6.61 3.39
C ASN A 119 26.68 5.60 2.29
N GLU A 120 27.48 6.05 1.34
CA GLU A 120 27.88 5.28 0.16
C GLU A 120 28.69 4.03 0.53
N HIS A 121 29.59 4.14 1.52
CA HIS A 121 30.40 3.01 1.96
C HIS A 121 29.53 1.88 2.55
N LEU A 122 28.57 2.21 3.41
CA LEU A 122 27.62 1.22 3.93
C LEU A 122 26.72 0.65 2.84
N SER A 123 26.29 1.48 1.88
CA SER A 123 25.53 1.04 0.71
C SER A 123 26.28 -0.03 -0.08
N GLN A 124 27.58 0.19 -0.33
CA GLN A 124 28.43 -0.78 -1.03
C GLN A 124 28.65 -2.05 -0.19
N THR A 125 28.92 -1.91 1.11
CA THR A 125 29.13 -3.05 2.03
C THR A 125 27.90 -3.95 2.17
N LEU A 126 26.69 -3.40 2.07
CA LEU A 126 25.45 -4.20 2.07
C LEU A 126 25.33 -5.14 0.87
N GLY A 127 26.05 -4.86 -0.23
CA GLY A 127 25.92 -5.61 -1.48
C GLY A 127 24.60 -5.36 -2.19
N ASN A 128 24.32 -6.14 -3.22
CA ASN A 128 23.12 -5.98 -4.04
C ASN A 128 21.88 -6.50 -3.30
N LEU A 129 20.77 -5.80 -3.49
CA LEU A 129 19.45 -6.17 -2.99
C LEU A 129 18.52 -6.34 -4.19
N TYR A 130 17.62 -7.32 -4.09
CA TYR A 130 16.70 -7.64 -5.17
C TYR A 130 15.26 -7.65 -4.67
N ALA A 131 14.36 -7.10 -5.45
CA ALA A 131 12.93 -7.18 -5.27
C ALA A 131 12.41 -8.39 -6.04
N LEU A 132 11.94 -9.40 -5.31
CA LEU A 132 11.12 -10.47 -5.84
C LEU A 132 9.70 -9.93 -6.03
N ILE A 133 9.28 -9.87 -7.29
CA ILE A 133 8.01 -9.29 -7.72
C ILE A 133 6.98 -10.42 -7.80
N PRO A 134 5.99 -10.48 -6.89
CA PRO A 134 4.93 -11.47 -6.98
C PRO A 134 4.11 -11.25 -8.23
N GLU A 135 3.66 -12.35 -8.84
CA GLU A 135 2.71 -12.24 -9.94
C GLU A 135 1.30 -11.96 -9.42
N LYS A 136 0.45 -11.39 -10.27
CA LYS A 136 -0.97 -11.19 -9.94
C LYS A 136 -1.77 -12.45 -10.22
N GLU A 137 -2.66 -12.82 -9.31
CA GLU A 137 -3.55 -13.98 -9.42
C GLU A 137 -4.83 -13.78 -8.59
N GLY A 138 -5.99 -13.99 -9.22
CA GLY A 138 -7.28 -13.99 -8.53
C GLY A 138 -7.61 -12.66 -7.83
N TYR A 139 -8.58 -12.72 -6.93
CA TYR A 139 -9.00 -11.58 -6.12
C TYR A 139 -9.42 -12.00 -4.71
N ALA A 140 -9.45 -11.03 -3.81
CA ALA A 140 -10.00 -11.14 -2.47
C ALA A 140 -11.21 -10.21 -2.31
N TYR A 141 -12.14 -10.63 -1.46
CA TYR A 141 -13.31 -9.86 -1.08
C TYR A 141 -13.35 -9.68 0.43
N TYR A 142 -13.97 -8.60 0.88
CA TYR A 142 -14.22 -8.38 2.29
C TYR A 142 -15.60 -8.93 2.65
N ASP A 143 -15.62 -9.90 3.54
CA ASP A 143 -16.84 -10.44 4.13
C ASP A 143 -17.27 -9.54 5.29
N GLU A 144 -18.34 -8.78 5.07
CA GLU A 144 -18.88 -7.85 6.07
C GLU A 144 -19.42 -8.57 7.32
N ASN A 145 -19.89 -9.81 7.19
CA ASN A 145 -20.44 -10.57 8.30
C ASN A 145 -19.32 -11.05 9.25
N GLU A 146 -18.23 -11.56 8.68
CA GLU A 146 -17.07 -12.02 9.46
C GLU A 146 -16.05 -10.92 9.76
N GLN A 147 -16.23 -9.74 9.16
CA GLN A 147 -15.27 -8.62 9.20
C GLN A 147 -13.86 -9.03 8.77
N LYS A 148 -13.76 -9.90 7.77
CA LYS A 148 -12.49 -10.48 7.31
C LYS A 148 -12.37 -10.45 5.80
N GLU A 149 -11.14 -10.23 5.35
CA GLU A 149 -10.82 -10.41 3.94
C GLU A 149 -10.61 -11.90 3.64
N LYS A 150 -11.22 -12.37 2.55
CA LYS A 150 -11.20 -13.76 2.11
C LYS A 150 -10.73 -13.84 0.68
N LEU A 151 -9.83 -14.77 0.42
CA LEU A 151 -9.31 -15.07 -0.91
C LEU A 151 -10.27 -15.98 -1.67
N VAL A 152 -10.59 -15.63 -2.92
CA VAL A 152 -11.53 -16.39 -3.74
C VAL A 152 -10.87 -17.63 -4.32
N LYS A 153 -11.15 -18.79 -3.71
CA LYS A 153 -10.47 -20.05 -3.98
C LYS A 153 -10.62 -20.51 -5.43
N SER A 154 -11.80 -20.32 -6.02
CA SER A 154 -12.10 -20.72 -7.39
C SER A 154 -11.25 -20.02 -8.47
N THR A 155 -10.57 -18.93 -8.13
CA THR A 155 -9.79 -18.11 -9.09
C THR A 155 -8.28 -18.35 -9.08
N LEU A 156 -7.79 -19.25 -8.23
CA LEU A 156 -6.37 -19.45 -7.99
C LEU A 156 -5.79 -20.49 -8.97
N SER A 157 -4.67 -20.14 -9.60
CA SER A 157 -4.04 -20.78 -10.75
C SER A 157 -2.73 -21.53 -10.45
N THR A 158 -2.51 -21.89 -9.18
CA THR A 158 -1.38 -22.70 -8.66
C THR A 158 -0.04 -22.00 -8.49
N LYS A 159 0.01 -20.66 -8.56
CA LYS A 159 1.28 -19.93 -8.37
C LYS A 159 1.83 -20.11 -6.96
N ASP A 160 3.15 -20.14 -6.90
CA ASP A 160 3.90 -20.35 -5.66
C ASP A 160 4.01 -19.05 -4.83
N ILE A 161 4.11 -17.89 -5.47
CA ILE A 161 4.17 -16.56 -4.84
C ILE A 161 3.33 -15.59 -5.67
N PHE A 162 2.33 -14.96 -5.06
CA PHE A 162 1.42 -14.08 -5.80
C PHE A 162 0.79 -13.00 -4.91
N ILE A 163 0.25 -11.97 -5.57
CA ILE A 163 -0.64 -10.97 -5.00
C ILE A 163 -2.00 -11.08 -5.68
N VAL A 164 -3.04 -10.55 -5.04
CA VAL A 164 -4.42 -10.62 -5.56
C VAL A 164 -5.00 -9.22 -5.72
N ASP A 165 -6.02 -9.10 -6.56
CA ASP A 165 -6.85 -7.91 -6.53
C ASP A 165 -7.63 -7.82 -5.22
N SER A 166 -7.44 -6.73 -4.50
CA SER A 166 -8.12 -6.49 -3.23
C SER A 166 -8.68 -5.07 -3.19
N LEU A 167 -9.80 -4.89 -2.49
CA LEU A 167 -10.38 -3.58 -2.17
C LEU A 167 -9.73 -2.93 -0.94
N LYS A 168 -8.93 -3.66 -0.15
CA LYS A 168 -8.21 -3.16 1.02
C LYS A 168 -6.71 -3.07 0.75
N ASN A 169 -5.94 -4.01 1.26
CA ASN A 169 -4.48 -4.02 1.19
C ASN A 169 -4.03 -5.21 0.33
N GLN A 170 -2.98 -5.02 -0.47
CA GLN A 170 -2.35 -6.15 -1.13
C GLN A 170 -1.44 -6.88 -0.14
N GLU A 171 -1.80 -8.12 0.15
CA GLU A 171 -0.97 -9.07 0.86
C GLU A 171 -0.20 -9.94 -0.14
N ILE A 172 0.96 -10.45 0.27
CA ILE A 172 1.73 -11.41 -0.53
C ILE A 172 1.35 -12.81 -0.04
N TYR A 173 0.84 -13.63 -0.96
CA TYR A 173 0.44 -14.99 -0.73
C TYR A 173 1.50 -15.96 -1.22
N VAL A 174 1.68 -17.06 -0.49
CA VAL A 174 2.63 -18.11 -0.82
C VAL A 174 2.02 -19.50 -0.68
N SER A 175 2.48 -20.43 -1.51
CA SER A 175 2.10 -21.84 -1.44
C SER A 175 2.76 -22.56 -0.26
N GLU A 176 2.27 -23.77 0.05
CA GLU A 176 2.91 -24.69 1.03
C GLU A 176 4.39 -24.95 0.72
N LYS A 177 4.72 -25.05 -0.57
CA LYS A 177 6.07 -25.36 -1.03
C LYS A 177 7.03 -24.22 -0.68
N ILE A 178 6.61 -22.98 -0.95
CA ILE A 178 7.38 -21.77 -0.57
C ILE A 178 7.42 -21.64 0.94
N LYS A 179 6.30 -21.84 1.64
CA LYS A 179 6.25 -21.82 3.10
C LYS A 179 7.31 -22.73 3.71
N SER A 180 7.35 -24.00 3.28
CA SER A 180 8.29 -24.99 3.81
C SER A 180 9.74 -24.55 3.63
N PHE A 181 10.07 -23.95 2.48
CA PHE A 181 11.41 -23.39 2.24
C PHE A 181 11.69 -22.16 3.12
N LEU A 182 10.74 -21.25 3.25
CA LEU A 182 10.90 -20.02 4.02
C LEU A 182 11.06 -20.31 5.52
N GLU A 183 10.28 -21.24 6.07
CA GLU A 183 10.40 -21.65 7.46
C GLU A 183 11.75 -22.33 7.72
N VAL A 184 12.21 -23.24 6.86
CA VAL A 184 13.51 -23.90 7.10
C VAL A 184 14.68 -22.92 7.12
N ASN A 185 14.59 -21.80 6.41
CA ASN A 185 15.73 -20.93 6.16
C ASN A 185 15.66 -19.55 6.83
N PHE A 186 14.48 -19.05 7.15
CA PHE A 186 14.26 -17.63 7.50
C PHE A 186 13.22 -17.40 8.62
N LEU A 187 12.98 -18.39 9.49
CA LEU A 187 12.03 -18.30 10.63
C LEU A 187 12.20 -17.06 11.52
N ASN A 188 13.42 -16.53 11.61
CA ASN A 188 13.72 -15.38 12.47
C ASN A 188 13.38 -14.03 11.83
N GLU A 189 13.01 -14.00 10.54
CA GLU A 189 12.83 -12.77 9.77
C GLU A 189 11.41 -12.58 9.21
N ILE A 190 10.73 -13.69 8.98
CA ILE A 190 9.38 -13.74 8.42
C ILE A 190 8.55 -14.80 9.12
N TYR A 191 7.23 -14.60 9.13
CA TYR A 191 6.28 -15.61 9.56
C TYR A 191 5.13 -15.72 8.57
N LEU A 192 4.36 -16.81 8.67
CA LEU A 192 3.34 -17.17 7.70
C LEU A 192 2.02 -17.44 8.41
N GLU A 193 0.98 -16.73 8.01
CA GLU A 193 -0.37 -16.91 8.52
C GLU A 193 -1.22 -17.68 7.51
N LEU A 194 -2.11 -18.56 7.96
CA LEU A 194 -2.99 -19.28 7.03
C LEU A 194 -3.95 -18.29 6.35
N ALA A 195 -3.99 -18.29 5.02
CA ALA A 195 -4.92 -17.45 4.27
C ALA A 195 -6.36 -17.95 4.47
N ILE A 196 -7.29 -17.01 4.66
CA ILE A 196 -8.71 -17.32 4.78
C ILE A 196 -9.29 -17.43 3.38
N LEU A 197 -9.85 -18.58 3.05
CA LEU A 197 -10.46 -18.85 1.75
C LEU A 197 -11.98 -18.74 1.85
N GLY A 198 -12.62 -18.22 0.81
CA GLY A 198 -14.07 -18.12 0.73
C GLY A 198 -14.57 -17.96 -0.70
N GLU A 199 -15.89 -17.93 -0.87
CA GLU A 199 -16.55 -17.58 -2.12
C GLU A 199 -17.57 -16.48 -1.81
N PRO A 200 -17.56 -15.35 -2.53
CA PRO A 200 -18.54 -14.28 -2.31
C PRO A 200 -19.92 -14.72 -2.79
N GLU A 201 -20.98 -14.23 -2.11
CA GLU A 201 -22.37 -14.48 -2.52
C GLU A 201 -22.66 -13.92 -3.92
N ASN A 202 -22.06 -12.77 -4.26
CA ASN A 202 -22.16 -12.13 -5.57
C ASN A 202 -20.77 -11.87 -6.17
N PRO A 203 -20.17 -12.86 -6.86
CA PRO A 203 -18.83 -12.73 -7.44
C PRO A 203 -18.71 -11.61 -8.48
N GLU A 204 -19.74 -11.39 -9.29
CA GLU A 204 -19.73 -10.38 -10.36
C GLU A 204 -19.68 -8.96 -9.79
N GLU A 205 -20.48 -8.68 -8.76
CA GLU A 205 -20.45 -7.37 -8.10
C GLU A 205 -19.07 -7.06 -7.50
N VAL A 206 -18.42 -8.04 -6.86
CA VAL A 206 -17.06 -7.85 -6.32
C VAL A 206 -16.07 -7.52 -7.44
N ARG A 207 -16.14 -8.25 -8.56
CA ARG A 207 -15.27 -8.01 -9.72
C ARG A 207 -15.52 -6.63 -10.33
N GLU A 208 -16.77 -6.22 -10.48
CA GLU A 208 -17.11 -4.89 -10.98
C GLU A 208 -16.55 -3.79 -10.07
N ARG A 209 -16.62 -3.96 -8.74
CA ARG A 209 -16.05 -3.01 -7.78
C ARG A 209 -14.53 -2.92 -7.89
N ILE A 210 -13.85 -4.05 -8.06
CA ILE A 210 -12.40 -4.10 -8.28
C ILE A 210 -12.04 -3.38 -9.58
N LEU A 211 -12.70 -3.73 -10.70
CA LEU A 211 -12.46 -3.11 -12.01
C LEU A 211 -12.72 -1.60 -11.97
N SER A 212 -13.80 -1.17 -11.31
CA SER A 212 -14.10 0.24 -11.13
C SER A 212 -13.02 0.96 -10.34
N ARG A 213 -12.51 0.35 -9.25
CA ARG A 213 -11.38 0.90 -8.48
C ARG A 213 -10.13 1.05 -9.34
N GLU A 214 -9.80 0.06 -10.15
CA GLU A 214 -8.64 0.10 -11.06
C GLU A 214 -8.79 1.20 -12.12
N LEU A 215 -9.97 1.31 -12.74
CA LEU A 215 -10.26 2.35 -13.73
C LEU A 215 -10.12 3.76 -13.13
N LEU A 216 -10.62 3.95 -11.91
CA LEU A 216 -10.50 5.23 -11.21
C LEU A 216 -9.06 5.55 -10.86
N LYS A 217 -8.28 4.55 -10.47
CA LYS A 217 -6.85 4.71 -10.22
C LYS A 217 -6.11 5.12 -11.49
N GLU A 218 -6.34 4.45 -12.62
CA GLU A 218 -5.75 4.84 -13.89
C GLU A 218 -6.15 6.26 -14.29
N LYS A 219 -7.42 6.63 -14.08
CA LYS A 219 -7.89 7.99 -14.34
C LYS A 219 -7.12 9.00 -13.50
N SER A 220 -6.98 8.75 -12.20
CA SER A 220 -6.23 9.58 -11.25
C SER A 220 -4.77 9.76 -11.68
N GLU A 221 -4.11 8.69 -12.11
CA GLU A 221 -2.71 8.74 -12.58
C GLU A 221 -2.53 9.53 -13.88
N ARG A 222 -3.54 9.58 -14.74
CA ARG A 222 -3.53 10.37 -15.98
C ARG A 222 -3.93 11.84 -15.77
N MET A 223 -4.51 12.19 -14.62
CA MET A 223 -4.93 13.56 -14.34
C MET A 223 -3.74 14.49 -14.16
N SER A 224 -3.78 15.63 -14.85
CA SER A 224 -2.79 16.68 -14.66
C SER A 224 -3.07 17.49 -13.39
N VAL A 225 -2.07 18.26 -12.95
CA VAL A 225 -2.24 19.24 -11.86
C VAL A 225 -3.39 20.21 -12.16
N LYS A 226 -3.59 20.60 -13.42
CA LYS A 226 -4.69 21.49 -13.83
C LYS A 226 -6.05 20.83 -13.70
N ASP A 227 -6.16 19.54 -14.01
CA ASP A 227 -7.40 18.78 -13.89
C ASP A 227 -7.80 18.67 -12.42
N TRP A 228 -6.85 18.35 -11.54
CA TRP A 228 -7.07 18.34 -10.09
C TRP A 228 -7.47 19.71 -9.56
N GLN A 229 -6.79 20.77 -9.97
CA GLN A 229 -7.16 22.14 -9.59
C GLN A 229 -8.57 22.50 -10.04
N LYS A 230 -8.97 22.13 -11.26
CA LYS A 230 -10.32 22.36 -11.78
C LYS A 230 -11.35 21.59 -10.95
N TRP A 231 -11.10 20.30 -10.69
CA TRP A 231 -11.97 19.45 -9.88
C TRP A 231 -12.18 20.02 -8.47
N HIS A 232 -11.09 20.35 -7.76
CA HIS A 232 -11.17 20.97 -6.44
C HIS A 232 -11.90 22.31 -6.46
N ARG A 233 -11.68 23.14 -7.50
CA ARG A 233 -12.37 24.43 -7.63
C ARG A 233 -13.88 24.26 -7.76
N LEU A 234 -14.33 23.30 -8.57
CA LEU A 234 -15.76 23.01 -8.76
C LEU A 234 -16.38 22.52 -7.45
N LYS A 235 -15.75 21.53 -6.81
CA LYS A 235 -16.18 20.99 -5.52
C LYS A 235 -16.24 22.06 -4.42
N ASN A 236 -15.18 22.84 -4.21
CA ASN A 236 -15.13 23.88 -3.19
C ASN A 236 -16.16 24.99 -3.44
N LYS A 237 -16.45 25.30 -4.71
CA LYS A 237 -17.49 26.26 -5.07
C LYS A 237 -18.87 25.71 -4.75
N ALA A 238 -19.13 24.43 -5.03
CA ALA A 238 -20.38 23.77 -4.65
C ALA A 238 -20.56 23.78 -3.12
N GLN A 239 -19.53 23.40 -2.36
CA GLN A 239 -19.56 23.41 -0.90
C GLN A 239 -19.90 24.78 -0.32
N LYS A 240 -19.22 25.85 -0.77
CA LYS A 240 -19.53 27.23 -0.30
C LYS A 240 -20.96 27.67 -0.62
N LEU A 241 -21.54 27.17 -1.70
CA LEU A 241 -22.94 27.46 -2.03
C LEU A 241 -23.90 26.70 -1.13
N VAL A 242 -23.57 25.46 -0.74
CA VAL A 242 -24.34 24.69 0.24
C VAL A 242 -24.32 25.37 1.61
N GLU A 243 -23.14 25.75 2.10
CA GLU A 243 -22.98 26.38 3.42
C GLU A 243 -23.79 27.69 3.58
N GLY A 244 -23.94 28.46 2.49
CA GLY A 244 -24.71 29.71 2.47
C GLY A 244 -26.10 29.60 1.86
N ILE A 245 -26.69 28.39 1.79
CA ILE A 245 -28.04 28.20 1.23
C ILE A 245 -29.13 28.68 2.19
N GLU A 246 -28.94 28.48 3.49
CA GLU A 246 -29.90 28.85 4.53
C GLU A 246 -30.01 30.36 4.76
N ASP A 247 -28.95 31.11 4.41
CA ASP A 247 -28.94 32.58 4.46
C ASP A 247 -29.87 33.22 3.41
N LEU A 248 -30.39 32.44 2.46
CA LEU A 248 -31.28 32.93 1.41
C LEU A 248 -32.72 33.07 1.90
N LYS A 249 -33.24 34.29 1.80
CA LYS A 249 -34.59 34.65 2.27
C LYS A 249 -35.75 34.17 1.40
N SER A 250 -35.50 33.72 0.16
CA SER A 250 -36.57 33.33 -0.76
C SER A 250 -36.37 31.92 -1.31
N GLU A 251 -37.47 31.18 -1.39
CA GLU A 251 -37.47 29.80 -1.86
C GLU A 251 -37.00 29.69 -3.33
N ASN A 252 -37.37 30.67 -4.16
CA ASN A 252 -36.91 30.73 -5.55
C ASN A 252 -35.38 30.94 -5.64
N ALA A 253 -34.79 31.70 -4.72
CA ALA A 253 -33.33 31.84 -4.67
C ALA A 253 -32.65 30.55 -4.17
N LYS A 254 -33.24 29.86 -3.17
CA LYS A 254 -32.78 28.55 -2.71
C LYS A 254 -32.80 27.53 -3.85
N MET A 255 -33.90 27.42 -4.59
CA MET A 255 -34.05 26.51 -5.74
C MET A 255 -33.00 26.76 -6.84
N ARG A 256 -32.83 28.00 -7.30
CA ARG A 256 -31.79 28.34 -8.29
C ARG A 256 -30.37 28.01 -7.80
N ARG A 257 -30.13 28.15 -6.50
CA ARG A 257 -28.85 27.77 -5.90
C ARG A 257 -28.68 26.25 -5.88
N LYS A 258 -29.72 25.46 -5.58
CA LYS A 258 -29.71 23.99 -5.67
C LYS A 258 -29.36 23.52 -7.09
N GLU A 259 -30.00 24.07 -8.12
CA GLU A 259 -29.69 23.75 -9.53
C GLU A 259 -28.23 24.02 -9.88
N LYS A 260 -27.70 25.18 -9.43
CA LYS A 260 -26.30 25.55 -9.65
C LYS A 260 -25.33 24.63 -8.92
N ILE A 261 -25.67 24.19 -7.70
CA ILE A 261 -24.86 23.22 -6.95
C ILE A 261 -24.84 21.90 -7.72
N LEU A 262 -25.99 21.39 -8.16
CA LEU A 262 -26.09 20.16 -8.96
C LEU A 262 -25.24 20.22 -10.23
N LEU A 263 -25.30 21.33 -10.98
CA LEU A 263 -24.47 21.52 -12.17
C LEU A 263 -22.96 21.42 -11.84
N LEU A 264 -22.52 22.10 -10.78
CA LEU A 264 -21.10 22.08 -10.37
C LEU A 264 -20.65 20.69 -9.91
N LEU A 265 -21.51 19.95 -9.20
CA LEU A 265 -21.22 18.58 -8.77
C LEU A 265 -21.15 17.63 -9.97
N ASN A 266 -22.05 17.77 -10.95
CA ASN A 266 -22.02 16.98 -12.18
C ASN A 266 -20.76 17.26 -13.00
N GLU A 267 -20.40 18.53 -13.21
CA GLU A 267 -19.16 18.92 -13.88
C GLU A 267 -17.91 18.37 -13.15
N ALA A 268 -17.94 18.35 -11.81
CA ALA A 268 -16.85 17.75 -11.04
C ALA A 268 -16.81 16.22 -11.21
N ASN A 269 -17.96 15.54 -11.16
CA ASN A 269 -18.08 14.10 -11.35
C ASN A 269 -17.58 13.63 -12.72
N GLU A 270 -17.81 14.40 -13.79
CA GLU A 270 -17.26 14.11 -15.12
C GLU A 270 -15.73 14.06 -15.12
N ILE A 271 -15.09 14.96 -14.38
CA ILE A 271 -13.62 15.00 -14.24
C ILE A 271 -13.13 13.84 -13.38
N TYR A 272 -13.68 13.66 -12.18
CA TYR A 272 -13.37 12.55 -11.29
C TYR A 272 -14.54 12.34 -10.32
N PRO A 273 -15.00 11.10 -10.08
CA PRO A 273 -16.14 10.87 -9.20
C PRO A 273 -15.93 11.45 -7.80
N LEU A 274 -16.96 12.15 -7.32
CA LEU A 274 -17.02 12.68 -5.97
C LEU A 274 -17.36 11.56 -4.98
N ASN A 275 -16.59 11.48 -3.90
CA ASN A 275 -17.01 10.72 -2.73
C ASN A 275 -18.10 11.49 -1.97
N THR A 276 -19.03 10.76 -1.36
CA THR A 276 -20.05 11.38 -0.50
C THR A 276 -19.40 11.97 0.74
N GLU A 277 -19.61 13.27 0.96
CA GLU A 277 -19.09 14.00 2.12
C GLU A 277 -20.23 14.51 3.01
N LYS A 278 -19.94 14.77 4.30
CA LYS A 278 -20.96 15.18 5.28
C LYS A 278 -21.81 16.37 4.82
N TRP A 279 -21.20 17.38 4.20
CA TRP A 279 -21.92 18.56 3.68
C TRP A 279 -22.81 18.22 2.49
N MET A 280 -22.45 17.22 1.70
CA MET A 280 -23.30 16.74 0.60
C MET A 280 -24.52 16.01 1.15
N ILE A 281 -24.37 15.20 2.20
CA ILE A 281 -25.49 14.47 2.82
C ILE A 281 -26.57 15.45 3.30
N GLY A 282 -26.16 16.55 3.96
CA GLY A 282 -27.09 17.61 4.36
C GLY A 282 -27.82 18.23 3.15
N PHE A 283 -27.12 18.49 2.07
CA PHE A 283 -27.71 19.01 0.83
C PHE A 283 -28.67 18.03 0.14
N TRP A 284 -28.30 16.75 0.06
CA TRP A 284 -29.10 15.70 -0.58
C TRP A 284 -30.31 15.28 0.26
N GLY A 285 -30.24 15.39 1.59
CA GLY A 285 -31.38 15.13 2.48
C GLY A 285 -32.48 16.21 2.42
N GLU A 286 -32.18 17.37 1.83
CA GLU A 286 -33.11 18.49 1.61
C GLU A 286 -33.64 18.59 0.17
N LEU A 287 -33.25 17.67 -0.71
CA LEU A 287 -33.76 17.51 -2.08
C LEU A 287 -34.92 16.52 -2.09
#